data_AF-A0A942SVT4-F1
#
_entry.id   AF-A0A942SVT4-F1
#
_cell.length_a   1.000
_cell.length_b   1.000
_cell.length_c   1.000
_cell.angle_alpha   90.00
_cell.angle_beta   90.00
_cell.angle_gamma   90.00
#
_symmetry.space_group_name_H-M   'P 1'
#
loop_
_entity.id
_entity.type
_entity.pdbx_description
1 polymer ?
#
loop_
_entity_poly.entity_id
_entity_poly.type
_entity_poly.pdbx_seq_one_letter_code
_entity_poly.pdbx_strand_id
1 'polypeptide(L)' 'MVKQDIVTLIEKKRAELYKVATKNGLTSSIAIRYSQELDHLINEYNRAYITKISSSFVAQ' A
#
# COMPACT_ATOMS: atom_id res chain seq x y z
N MET A 1 -5.31 -1.82 15.59
CA MET A 1 -4.61 -2.94 14.91
C MET A 1 -3.26 -3.14 15.54
N VAL A 2 -2.78 -4.39 15.61
CA VAL A 2 -1.37 -4.66 15.96
C VAL A 2 -0.51 -4.43 14.71
N LYS A 3 0.72 -3.95 14.90
CA LYS A 3 1.66 -3.66 13.81
C LYS A 3 1.86 -4.85 12.86
N GLN A 4 1.86 -6.07 13.41
CA GLN A 4 2.03 -7.28 12.61
C GLN A 4 0.81 -7.57 11.74
N ASP A 5 -0.40 -7.28 12.21
CA ASP A 5 -1.64 -7.52 11.46
C ASP A 5 -1.66 -6.70 10.17
N ILE A 6 -1.26 -5.42 10.24
CA ILE A 6 -1.26 -4.54 9.08
C ILE A 6 -0.17 -4.95 8.07
N VAL A 7 0.97 -5.45 8.54
CA VAL A 7 2.01 -6.02 7.66
C VAL A 7 1.48 -7.27 6.95
N THR A 8 0.77 -8.14 7.67
CA THR A 8 0.13 -9.32 7.06
C THR A 8 -0.91 -8.93 6.01
N LEU A 9 -1.70 -7.88 6.25
CA LEU A 9 -2.66 -7.38 5.26
C LEU A 9 -1.97 -6.80 4.02
N ILE A 10 -0.87 -6.05 4.19
CA ILE A 10 -0.06 -5.51 3.08
C ILE A 10 0.45 -6.66 2.20
N GLU A 11 1.08 -7.69 2.78
CA GLU A 11 1.63 -8.80 1.99
C GLU A 11 0.54 -9.62 1.30
N LYS A 12 -0.61 -9.83 1.97
CA LYS A 12 -1.75 -10.48 1.36
C LYS A 12 -2.24 -9.68 0.13
N LYS A 13 -2.45 -8.37 0.28
CA LYS A 13 -2.92 -7.51 -0.81
C LYS A 13 -1.90 -7.41 -1.95
N ARG A 14 -0.61 -7.40 -1.64
CA ARG A 14 0.47 -7.44 -2.64
C ARG A 14 0.44 -8.72 -3.46
N ALA A 15 0.23 -9.87 -2.83
CA ALA A 15 0.09 -11.14 -3.55
C ALA A 15 -1.16 -11.19 -4.43
N GLU A 16 -2.28 -10.61 -3.97
CA GLU A 16 -3.50 -10.46 -4.76
C GLU A 16 -3.28 -9.56 -5.98
N LEU A 17 -2.63 -8.39 -5.80
CA LEU A 17 -2.30 -7.47 -6.88
C LEU A 17 -1.40 -8.15 -7.92
N TYR A 18 -0.37 -8.87 -7.49
CA TYR A 18 0.51 -9.61 -8.40
C TYR A 18 -0.30 -10.57 -9.29
N LYS A 19 -1.16 -11.40 -8.68
CA LYS A 19 -2.00 -12.35 -9.43
C LYS A 19 -2.91 -11.65 -10.44
N VAL A 20 -3.55 -10.56 -10.03
CA VAL A 20 -4.45 -9.80 -10.89
C VAL A 20 -3.69 -9.11 -12.02
N ALA A 21 -2.53 -8.54 -11.75
CA ALA A 21 -1.68 -7.89 -12.74
C ALA A 21 -1.15 -8.89 -13.77
N THR A 22 -0.72 -10.07 -13.34
CA THR A 22 -0.30 -11.15 -14.25
C THR A 22 -1.44 -11.62 -15.15
N LYS A 23 -2.67 -11.69 -14.62
CA LYS A 23 -3.85 -12.16 -15.37
C LYS A 23 -4.46 -11.11 -16.30
N ASN A 24 -4.53 -9.85 -15.87
CA ASN A 24 -5.32 -8.80 -16.53
C ASN A 24 -4.47 -7.63 -17.06
N GLY A 25 -3.17 -7.62 -16.79
CA GLY A 25 -2.31 -6.47 -17.02
C GLY A 25 -2.43 -5.41 -15.93
N LEU A 26 -1.36 -4.65 -15.73
CA LEU A 26 -1.26 -3.59 -14.71
C LEU A 26 -2.19 -2.40 -14.98
N THR A 27 -2.55 -2.16 -16.24
CA THR A 27 -3.45 -1.07 -16.64
C THR A 27 -4.93 -1.44 -16.51
N SER A 28 -5.26 -2.69 -16.17
CA SER A 28 -6.65 -3.09 -15.95
C SER A 28 -7.24 -2.39 -14.74
N SER A 29 -8.54 -2.06 -14.81
CA SER A 29 -9.25 -1.40 -13.72
C SER A 29 -9.18 -2.16 -12.40
N ILE A 30 -9.11 -3.50 -12.47
CA ILE A 30 -8.98 -4.37 -11.29
C ILE A 30 -7.56 -4.32 -10.69
N ALA A 31 -6.50 -4.28 -11.50
CA ALA A 31 -5.14 -4.13 -11.01
C ALA A 31 -4.93 -2.73 -10.40
N ILE A 32 -5.47 -1.69 -11.04
CA ILE A 32 -5.43 -0.31 -10.52
C ILE A 32 -6.11 -0.25 -9.15
N ARG A 33 -7.31 -0.82 -9.02
CA ARG A 33 -8.03 -0.85 -7.73
C ARG A 33 -7.22 -1.57 -6.65
N TYR A 34 -6.63 -2.73 -6.96
CA TYR A 34 -5.83 -3.48 -5.99
C TYR A 34 -4.54 -2.74 -5.61
N SER A 35 -3.94 -1.97 -6.53
CA SER A 35 -2.81 -1.09 -6.23
C SER A 35 -3.21 0.01 -5.26
N GLN A 36 -4.37 0.64 -5.45
CA GLN A 36 -4.88 1.68 -4.55
C GLN A 36 -5.18 1.12 -3.15
N GLU A 37 -5.80 -0.06 -3.07
CA GLU A 37 -6.02 -0.75 -1.79
C GLU A 37 -4.70 -1.07 -1.07
N LEU A 38 -3.68 -1.52 -1.80
CA LEU A 38 -2.35 -1.76 -1.26
C LEU A 38 -1.71 -0.47 -0.73
N ASP A 39 -1.79 0.61 -1.50
CA ASP A 39 -1.28 1.92 -1.11
C ASP A 39 -1.99 2.45 0.15
N HIS A 40 -3.30 2.22 0.30
CA HIS A 40 -4.02 2.61 1.50
C HIS A 40 -3.49 1.89 2.75
N LEU A 41 -3.23 0.58 2.67
CA LEU A 41 -2.67 -0.21 3.77
C LEU A 41 -1.26 0.25 4.14
N ILE A 42 -0.41 0.51 3.14
CA ILE A 42 0.94 1.03 3.35
C ILE A 42 0.89 2.40 4.02
N ASN A 43 0.02 3.28 3.54
CA ASN A 43 -0.14 4.61 4.12
C ASN A 43 -0.69 4.56 5.55
N GLU A 44 -1.57 3.62 5.87
CA GLU A 44 -2.06 3.41 7.23
C GLU A 44 -0.95 2.90 8.16
N TYR A 45 -0.13 1.94 7.71
CA TYR A 45 1.06 1.51 8.44
C TYR A 45 2.00 2.69 8.68
N ASN A 46 2.25 3.49 7.65
CA ASN A 46 3.16 4.64 7.75
C ASN A 46 2.63 5.69 8.74
N ARG A 47 1.34 6.01 8.70
CA ARG A 47 0.70 6.93 9.65
C ARG A 47 0.76 6.41 11.08
N ALA A 48 0.55 5.11 11.28
CA ALA A 48 0.50 4.52 12.60
C ALA A 48 1.88 4.25 13.22
N TYR A 49 2.93 4.01 12.42
CA TYR A 49 4.20 3.47 12.91
C TYR A 49 5.47 4.16 12.38
N ILE A 50 5.39 5.04 11.39
CA ILE A 50 6.57 5.66 10.72
C ILE A 50 6.61 7.20 10.92
N THR A 51 5.71 7.79 11.73
CA THR A 51 5.51 9.23 11.96
C THR A 51 6.69 10.15 11.58
N LYS A 52 6.55 10.85 10.44
CA LYS A 52 7.40 11.91 9.84
C LYS A 52 8.85 12.03 10.37
N ILE A 53 9.79 11.34 9.71
CA ILE A 53 11.09 11.98 9.44
C ILE A 53 10.89 12.93 8.24
N SER A 54 10.30 14.10 8.50
CA SER A 54 10.38 15.34 7.70
C SER A 54 9.14 16.22 7.96
N SER A 55 9.26 17.03 9.00
CA SER A 55 8.84 18.42 8.93
C SER A 55 10.09 19.27 8.65
N SER A 56 10.70 19.11 7.48
CA SER A 56 11.72 20.04 6.96
C SER A 56 11.92 19.78 5.47
N PHE A 57 11.77 20.83 4.66
CA PHE A 57 11.86 20.88 3.19
C PHE A 57 10.52 20.51 2.50
N VAL A 58 9.73 21.41 1.92
CA VAL A 58 10.07 22.62 1.14
C VAL A 58 9.07 23.74 1.47
N ALA A 59 9.58 24.82 2.05
CA ALA A 59 9.14 26.17 1.71
C ALA A 59 10.26 26.76 0.86
N GLN A 60 9.97 26.94 -0.43
CA GLN A 60 10.57 27.92 -1.36
C GLN A 60 9.86 27.80 -2.70
#